data_AF-A0A067MZ21-F1
#
_entry.id   AF-A0A067MZ21-F1
#
_cell.length_a   1.000
_cell.length_b   1.000
_cell.length_c   1.000
_cell.angle_alpha   90.00
_cell.angle_beta   90.00
_cell.angle_gamma   90.00
#
_symmetry.space_group_name_H-M   'P 1'
#
loop_
_entity.id
_entity.type
_entity.pdbx_description
1 polymer ?
#
loop_
_entity_poly.entity_id
_entity_poly.type
_entity_poly.pdbx_seq_one_letter_code
_entity_poly.pdbx_strand_id
1 'polypeptide(L)'
;MSDNRYRILVLGRCGVGKTSLIKEAFNVEKLEPSKYLPGVCKITDEIVPDADDRFVLHDSQGFEPGESANFKVVRAFVDERAKKRDVKDQIHAIWLCIQVPFAGSRVFERSDEMILEFEHKIPVIVIFTQYDRLYDYVKFNMEAATFRGKDEKQIRAIVDVEAEASFKELCSQPLIDYNPHQKWTRVSTMPQYKSAIPELVATTNELLAKHLPNYRCSPRRR
;
A
#
# COMPACT_ATOMS: atom_id res chain seq x y z
N MET A 1 -10.19 17.17 -19.30
CA MET A 1 -10.15 15.83 -18.66
C MET A 1 -9.48 14.89 -19.63
N SER A 2 -8.43 14.19 -19.21
CA SER A 2 -7.76 13.20 -20.06
C SER A 2 -8.73 12.08 -20.47
N ASP A 3 -8.62 11.62 -21.72
CA ASP A 3 -9.46 10.53 -22.22
C ASP A 3 -9.00 9.15 -21.70
N ASN A 4 -7.76 9.07 -21.22
CA ASN A 4 -7.23 7.92 -20.48
C ASN A 4 -7.16 8.24 -18.98
N ARG A 5 -7.87 7.44 -18.17
CA ARG A 5 -7.75 7.42 -16.71
C ARG A 5 -7.34 6.03 -16.23
N TYR A 6 -6.47 5.99 -15.22
CA TYR A 6 -5.94 4.78 -14.60
C TYR A 6 -6.42 4.72 -13.15
N ARG A 7 -7.26 3.72 -12.90
CA ARG A 7 -7.92 3.51 -11.60
C ARG A 7 -7.11 2.56 -10.73
N ILE A 8 -6.74 3.01 -9.55
CA ILE A 8 -6.04 2.22 -8.53
C ILE A 8 -6.98 2.01 -7.35
N LEU A 9 -7.20 0.76 -6.97
CA LEU A 9 -7.99 0.40 -5.79
C LEU A 9 -7.05 0.17 -4.61
N VAL A 10 -7.25 0.91 -3.51
CA VAL A 10 -6.43 0.81 -2.29
C VAL A 10 -7.21 0.05 -1.23
N LEU A 11 -6.67 -1.11 -0.83
CA LEU A 11 -7.27 -2.05 0.10
C LEU A 11 -6.40 -2.24 1.33
N GLY A 12 -7.00 -2.70 2.42
CA GLY A 12 -6.29 -3.00 3.67
C GLY A 12 -7.12 -2.69 4.91
N ARG A 13 -6.65 -3.16 6.06
CA ARG A 13 -7.35 -3.09 7.36
C ARG A 13 -7.66 -1.66 7.82
N CYS A 14 -8.56 -1.52 8.78
CA CYS A 14 -8.77 -0.24 9.45
C CYS A 14 -7.46 0.23 10.12
N GLY A 15 -7.15 1.53 10.01
CA GLY A 15 -5.96 2.11 10.62
C GLY A 15 -4.60 1.74 10.01
N VAL A 16 -4.55 0.93 8.93
CA VAL A 16 -3.28 0.50 8.30
C VAL A 16 -2.52 1.64 7.59
N GLY A 17 -3.20 2.76 7.30
CA GLY A 17 -2.56 3.94 6.67
C GLY A 17 -2.92 4.21 5.21
N LYS A 18 -3.96 3.56 4.64
CA LYS A 18 -4.40 3.74 3.24
C LYS A 18 -4.56 5.20 2.82
N THR A 19 -5.37 5.95 3.54
CA THR A 19 -5.66 7.36 3.22
C THR A 19 -4.41 8.23 3.32
N SER A 20 -3.55 8.00 4.32
CA SER A 20 -2.27 8.72 4.44
C SER A 20 -1.33 8.41 3.27
N LEU A 21 -1.25 7.13 2.87
CA LEU A 21 -0.46 6.71 1.72
C LEU A 21 -0.95 7.36 0.42
N ILE A 22 -2.26 7.44 0.18
CA ILE A 22 -2.83 8.12 -0.99
C ILE A 22 -2.42 9.60 -1.00
N LYS A 23 -2.56 10.29 0.14
CA LYS A 23 -2.20 11.71 0.26
C LYS A 23 -0.73 11.94 -0.06
N GLU A 24 0.16 11.13 0.48
CA GLU A 24 1.60 11.29 0.29
C GLU A 24 2.05 10.87 -1.12
N ALA A 25 1.54 9.77 -1.66
CA ALA A 25 1.92 9.26 -2.97
C ALA A 25 1.47 10.16 -4.13
N PHE A 26 0.32 10.82 -3.98
CA PHE A 26 -0.28 11.63 -5.04
C PHE A 26 -0.31 13.13 -4.71
N ASN A 27 0.35 13.55 -3.62
CA ASN A 27 0.38 14.93 -3.14
C ASN A 27 -1.02 15.58 -3.05
N VAL A 28 -2.00 14.82 -2.53
CA VAL A 28 -3.39 15.28 -2.39
C VAL A 28 -3.53 15.95 -1.03
N GLU A 29 -3.21 17.24 -0.95
CA GLU A 29 -3.30 18.01 0.31
C GLU A 29 -4.75 18.17 0.79
N LYS A 30 -5.70 18.23 -0.15
CA LYS A 30 -7.13 18.44 0.11
C LYS A 30 -7.96 17.24 -0.34
N LEU A 31 -7.95 16.17 0.45
CA LEU A 31 -9.14 15.32 0.49
C LEU A 31 -10.19 16.08 1.29
N GLU A 32 -11.30 16.48 0.65
CA GLU A 32 -12.42 17.16 1.31
C GLU A 32 -12.77 16.46 2.64
N PRO A 33 -12.52 17.09 3.81
CA PRO A 33 -12.63 16.44 5.12
C PRO A 33 -14.03 15.86 5.40
N SER A 34 -15.06 16.41 4.76
CA SER A 34 -16.44 15.95 4.89
C SER A 34 -16.78 14.68 4.09
N LYS A 35 -15.93 14.29 3.12
CA LYS A 35 -16.11 13.06 2.31
C LYS A 35 -15.26 11.89 2.81
N TYR A 36 -14.19 12.17 3.55
CA TYR A 36 -13.21 11.19 4.00
C TYR A 36 -13.01 11.30 5.51
N LEU A 37 -14.06 11.00 6.27
CA LEU A 37 -13.93 10.79 7.71
C LEU A 37 -13.08 9.53 7.94
N PRO A 38 -12.10 9.56 8.87
CA PRO A 38 -11.34 8.36 9.21
C PRO A 38 -12.27 7.20 9.56
N GLY A 39 -12.21 6.12 8.79
CA GLY A 39 -13.05 4.93 9.02
C GLY A 39 -14.44 4.97 8.39
N VAL A 40 -14.76 5.94 7.52
CA VAL A 40 -15.98 5.92 6.68
C VAL A 40 -15.60 6.25 5.24
N CYS A 41 -15.15 5.24 4.50
CA CYS A 41 -14.80 5.36 3.08
C CYS A 41 -15.80 4.55 2.23
N LYS A 42 -16.41 5.20 1.23
CA LYS A 42 -17.17 4.48 0.20
C LYS A 42 -16.22 4.14 -0.94
N ILE A 43 -16.05 2.85 -1.21
CA ILE A 43 -15.17 2.34 -2.28
C ILE A 43 -15.52 2.89 -3.68
N THR A 44 -16.72 3.45 -3.86
CA THR A 44 -17.18 4.05 -5.12
C THR A 44 -16.71 5.49 -5.32
N ASP A 45 -16.27 6.16 -4.25
CA ASP A 45 -15.89 7.57 -4.29
C ASP A 45 -14.53 7.72 -4.99
N GLU A 46 -14.48 8.65 -5.94
CA GLU A 46 -13.28 8.92 -6.72
C GLU A 46 -12.40 9.98 -6.05
N ILE A 47 -11.13 9.63 -5.84
CA ILE A 47 -10.07 10.57 -5.48
C ILE A 47 -9.25 10.85 -6.74
N VAL A 48 -9.29 12.08 -7.25
CA VAL A 48 -8.52 12.49 -8.43
C VAL A 48 -7.43 13.46 -7.98
N PRO A 49 -6.14 13.12 -8.12
CA PRO A 49 -5.05 14.03 -7.75
C PRO A 49 -4.98 15.25 -8.66
N ASP A 50 -4.83 16.45 -8.09
CA ASP A 50 -4.66 17.69 -8.87
C ASP A 50 -3.36 17.69 -9.70
N ALA A 51 -2.32 17.04 -9.17
CA ALA A 51 -1.02 16.97 -9.82
C ALA A 51 -0.99 16.05 -11.05
N ASP A 52 -1.87 15.05 -11.11
CA ASP A 52 -1.97 14.10 -12.21
C ASP A 52 -3.40 13.55 -12.34
N ASP A 53 -4.23 14.26 -13.11
CA ASP A 53 -5.67 13.98 -13.31
C ASP A 53 -5.94 12.66 -14.07
N ARG A 54 -4.88 11.98 -14.52
CA ARG A 54 -4.95 10.67 -15.17
C ARG A 54 -5.14 9.57 -14.15
N PHE A 55 -4.83 9.79 -12.88
CA PHE A 55 -5.09 8.81 -11.82
C PHE A 55 -6.45 9.01 -11.18
N VAL A 56 -7.09 7.89 -10.85
CA VAL A 56 -8.27 7.88 -9.99
C VAL A 56 -8.09 6.82 -8.92
N LEU A 57 -8.14 7.22 -7.67
CA LEU A 57 -7.89 6.39 -6.51
C LEU A 57 -9.24 6.05 -5.88
N HIS A 58 -9.43 4.80 -5.49
CA HIS A 58 -10.58 4.33 -4.72
C HIS A 58 -10.06 3.80 -3.39
N ASP A 59 -10.44 4.44 -2.27
CA ASP A 59 -10.07 3.98 -0.92
C ASP A 59 -11.19 3.08 -0.37
N SER A 60 -10.86 1.85 0.00
CA SER A 60 -11.86 0.97 0.62
C SER A 60 -12.10 1.30 2.07
N GLN A 61 -13.29 0.93 2.56
CA GLN A 61 -13.47 0.77 4.00
C GLN A 61 -12.41 -0.20 4.55
N GLY A 62 -11.89 0.09 5.74
CA GLY A 62 -10.96 -0.81 6.42
C GLY A 62 -11.65 -2.08 6.89
N PHE A 63 -11.01 -3.23 6.68
CA PHE A 63 -11.48 -4.51 7.22
C PHE A 63 -11.23 -4.59 8.72
N GLU A 64 -12.24 -5.04 9.48
CA GLU A 64 -12.07 -5.47 10.87
C GLU A 64 -11.71 -6.96 10.95
N PRO A 65 -11.03 -7.42 12.02
CA PRO A 65 -10.72 -8.84 12.21
C PRO A 65 -11.97 -9.73 12.14
N GLY A 66 -11.95 -10.75 11.29
CA GLY A 66 -13.07 -11.69 11.12
C GLY A 66 -14.23 -11.18 10.25
N GLU A 67 -14.14 -9.97 9.71
CA GLU A 67 -15.20 -9.37 8.90
C GLU A 67 -15.13 -9.80 7.43
N SER A 68 -16.03 -10.71 7.02
CA SER A 68 -16.15 -11.14 5.62
C SER A 68 -17.03 -10.23 4.75
N ALA A 69 -17.84 -9.36 5.37
CA ALA A 69 -18.79 -8.50 4.67
C ALA A 69 -18.07 -7.48 3.78
N ASN A 70 -17.02 -6.85 4.28
CA ASN A 70 -16.21 -5.89 3.53
C ASN A 70 -15.52 -6.52 2.31
N PHE A 71 -15.12 -7.80 2.37
CA PHE A 71 -14.55 -8.47 1.20
C PHE A 71 -15.58 -8.68 0.08
N LYS A 72 -16.85 -8.97 0.41
CA LYS A 72 -17.92 -9.07 -0.60
C LYS A 72 -18.15 -7.74 -1.32
N VAL A 73 -18.08 -6.62 -0.59
CA VAL A 73 -18.18 -5.27 -1.17
C VAL A 73 -17.04 -5.02 -2.15
N VAL A 74 -15.80 -5.36 -1.77
CA VAL A 74 -14.64 -5.24 -2.65
C VAL A 74 -14.80 -6.10 -3.91
N ARG A 75 -15.19 -7.37 -3.76
CA ARG A 75 -15.38 -8.27 -4.91
C ARG A 75 -16.47 -7.76 -5.85
N ALA A 76 -17.61 -7.32 -5.30
CA ALA A 76 -18.69 -6.74 -6.09
C ALA A 76 -18.24 -5.47 -6.85
N PHE A 77 -17.46 -4.60 -6.22
CA PHE A 77 -16.91 -3.40 -6.86
C PHE A 77 -15.93 -3.75 -7.98
N VAL A 78 -15.00 -4.68 -7.75
CA VAL A 78 -14.06 -5.14 -8.77
C VAL A 78 -14.80 -5.77 -9.96
N ASP A 79 -15.79 -6.62 -9.70
CA ASP A 79 -16.60 -7.27 -10.74
C ASP A 79 -17.44 -6.26 -11.54
N GLU A 80 -18.00 -5.24 -10.88
CA GLU A 80 -18.77 -4.16 -11.52
C GLU A 80 -17.88 -3.30 -12.43
N ARG A 81 -16.67 -2.96 -11.95
CA ARG A 81 -15.67 -2.23 -12.72
C ARG A 81 -15.13 -3.06 -13.90
N ALA A 82 -14.92 -4.36 -13.71
CA ALA A 82 -14.48 -5.26 -14.79
C ALA A 82 -15.49 -5.38 -15.94
N LYS A 83 -16.79 -5.16 -15.67
CA LYS A 83 -17.86 -5.17 -16.68
C LYS A 83 -17.97 -3.86 -17.46
N LYS A 84 -17.20 -2.82 -17.12
CA LYS A 84 -17.25 -1.53 -17.84
C LYS A 84 -16.73 -1.70 -19.26
N ARG A 85 -17.50 -1.15 -20.21
CA ARG A 85 -17.16 -1.15 -21.64
C ARG A 85 -15.87 -0.37 -21.90
N ASP A 86 -15.74 0.78 -21.26
CA ASP A 86 -14.59 1.66 -21.45
C ASP A 86 -13.47 1.26 -20.48
N VAL A 87 -12.27 1.01 -21.02
CA VAL A 87 -11.10 0.57 -20.24
C VAL A 87 -10.78 1.56 -19.11
N LYS A 88 -10.93 2.87 -19.37
CA LYS A 88 -10.70 3.93 -18.36
C LYS A 88 -11.59 3.82 -17.12
N ASP A 89 -12.69 3.06 -17.19
CA ASP A 89 -13.61 2.82 -16.08
C ASP A 89 -13.36 1.52 -15.32
N GLN A 90 -12.45 0.67 -15.80
CA GLN A 90 -12.01 -0.56 -15.14
C GLN A 90 -10.95 -0.27 -14.06
N ILE A 91 -10.76 -1.21 -13.12
CA ILE A 91 -9.62 -1.15 -12.18
C ILE A 91 -8.37 -1.67 -12.88
N HIS A 92 -7.27 -0.93 -12.75
CA HIS A 92 -6.03 -1.20 -13.48
C HIS A 92 -4.90 -1.70 -12.58
N ALA A 93 -4.95 -1.41 -11.29
CA ALA A 93 -4.04 -1.94 -10.29
C ALA A 93 -4.72 -1.95 -8.91
N ILE A 94 -4.25 -2.83 -8.03
CA ILE A 94 -4.63 -2.89 -6.63
C ILE A 94 -3.39 -2.61 -5.77
N TRP A 95 -3.54 -1.73 -4.78
CA TRP A 95 -2.58 -1.54 -3.70
C TRP A 95 -3.14 -2.21 -2.45
N LEU A 96 -2.52 -3.32 -2.03
CA LEU A 96 -2.90 -4.04 -0.82
C LEU A 96 -2.00 -3.60 0.33
N CYS A 97 -2.53 -2.76 1.23
CA CYS A 97 -1.83 -2.28 2.41
C CYS A 97 -1.94 -3.29 3.56
N ILE A 98 -0.80 -3.79 4.00
CA ILE A 98 -0.66 -4.75 5.11
C ILE A 98 0.20 -4.11 6.17
N GLN A 99 -0.28 -4.08 7.41
CA GLN A 99 0.51 -3.53 8.50
C GLN A 99 1.67 -4.46 8.79
N VAL A 100 2.90 -3.94 8.88
CA VAL A 100 4.03 -4.74 9.37
C VAL A 100 3.69 -5.23 10.78
N PRO A 101 3.70 -6.56 11.02
CA PRO A 101 3.41 -7.10 12.32
C PRO A 101 4.48 -6.66 13.32
N PHE A 102 4.05 -6.44 14.55
CA PHE A 102 4.91 -6.20 15.70
C PHE A 102 4.26 -6.88 16.90
N ALA A 103 5.04 -7.15 17.95
CA ALA A 103 4.53 -7.80 19.16
C ALA A 103 3.75 -9.13 18.93
N GLY A 104 4.16 -9.93 17.95
CA GLY A 104 3.60 -11.26 17.70
C GLY A 104 2.27 -11.31 16.93
N SER A 105 1.83 -10.22 16.31
CA SER A 105 0.67 -10.24 15.41
C SER A 105 0.94 -11.03 14.13
N ARG A 106 -0.10 -11.64 13.53
CA ARG A 106 -0.01 -12.26 12.20
C ARG A 106 0.16 -11.19 11.12
N VAL A 107 0.94 -11.51 10.08
CA VAL A 107 1.14 -10.63 8.92
C VAL A 107 -0.03 -10.67 7.94
N PHE A 108 -0.49 -11.88 7.59
CA PHE A 108 -1.54 -12.11 6.62
C PHE A 108 -2.78 -12.63 7.34
N GLU A 109 -3.92 -12.01 7.05
CA GLU A 109 -5.23 -12.50 7.41
C GLU A 109 -5.92 -13.09 6.18
N ARG A 110 -7.00 -13.85 6.40
CA ARG A 110 -7.78 -14.47 5.32
C ARG A 110 -8.24 -13.46 4.25
N SER A 111 -8.56 -12.23 4.66
CA SER A 111 -8.94 -11.18 3.71
C SER A 111 -7.82 -10.79 2.76
N ASP A 112 -6.56 -10.82 3.22
CA ASP A 112 -5.40 -10.45 2.41
C ASP A 112 -5.15 -11.53 1.35
N GLU A 113 -5.20 -12.80 1.73
CA GLU A 113 -5.11 -13.95 0.81
C GLU A 113 -6.20 -13.89 -0.27
N MET A 114 -7.45 -13.61 0.13
CA MET A 114 -8.55 -13.47 -0.82
C MET A 114 -8.41 -12.27 -1.77
N ILE A 115 -7.68 -11.23 -1.38
CA ILE A 115 -7.36 -10.09 -2.25
C ILE A 115 -6.23 -10.45 -3.21
N LEU A 116 -5.23 -11.21 -2.75
CA LEU A 116 -4.13 -11.69 -3.59
C LEU A 116 -4.64 -12.57 -4.75
N GLU A 117 -5.78 -13.27 -4.60
CA GLU A 117 -6.45 -13.98 -5.70
C GLU A 117 -6.78 -13.09 -6.92
N PHE A 118 -6.90 -11.76 -6.76
CA PHE A 118 -7.14 -10.86 -7.89
C PHE A 118 -5.92 -10.71 -8.82
N GLU A 119 -4.72 -11.09 -8.38
CA GLU A 119 -3.47 -10.93 -9.13
C GLU A 119 -3.50 -11.61 -10.51
N HIS A 120 -4.30 -12.67 -10.67
CA HIS A 120 -4.51 -13.34 -11.96
C HIS A 120 -5.15 -12.46 -13.04
N LYS A 121 -5.80 -11.36 -12.66
CA LYS A 121 -6.55 -10.47 -13.57
C LYS A 121 -6.10 -9.02 -13.49
N ILE A 122 -5.74 -8.55 -12.30
CA ILE A 122 -5.39 -7.16 -12.02
C ILE A 122 -4.08 -7.17 -11.23
N PRO A 123 -3.04 -6.44 -11.67
CA PRO A 123 -1.79 -6.35 -10.92
C PRO A 123 -2.04 -5.90 -9.47
N VAL A 124 -1.55 -6.69 -8.50
CA VAL A 124 -1.59 -6.34 -7.08
C VAL A 124 -0.17 -5.96 -6.64
N ILE A 125 -0.03 -4.85 -5.92
CA ILE A 125 1.21 -4.46 -5.23
C ILE A 125 0.93 -4.55 -3.73
N VAL A 126 1.70 -5.37 -3.02
CA VAL A 126 1.63 -5.44 -1.56
C VAL A 126 2.47 -4.32 -0.95
N ILE A 127 1.89 -3.60 -0.01
CA ILE A 127 2.52 -2.44 0.61
C ILE A 127 2.52 -2.68 2.11
N PHE A 128 3.70 -3.00 2.63
CA PHE A 128 3.91 -3.15 4.05
C PHE A 128 4.00 -1.78 4.71
N THR A 129 2.98 -1.40 5.47
CA THR A 129 2.89 -0.08 6.10
C THR A 129 3.37 -0.10 7.55
N GLN A 130 3.64 1.09 8.10
CA GLN A 130 4.00 1.27 9.51
C GLN A 130 5.28 0.53 9.93
N TYR A 131 6.25 0.43 9.02
CA TYR A 131 7.54 -0.18 9.32
C TYR A 131 8.29 0.53 10.47
N ASP A 132 8.00 1.82 10.70
CA ASP A 132 8.43 2.57 11.89
C ASP A 132 8.06 1.86 13.20
N ARG A 133 6.87 1.25 13.28
CA ARG A 133 6.45 0.54 14.49
C ARG A 133 7.26 -0.72 14.76
N LEU A 134 7.65 -1.46 13.71
CA LEU A 134 8.57 -2.59 13.85
C LEU A 134 9.93 -2.11 14.32
N TYR A 135 10.46 -1.05 13.70
CA TYR A 135 11.73 -0.45 14.10
C TYR A 135 11.73 -0.04 15.58
N ASP A 136 10.72 0.70 16.02
CA ASP A 136 10.59 1.16 17.40
C ASP A 136 10.43 -0.01 18.38
N TYR A 137 9.64 -1.03 18.00
CA TYR A 137 9.49 -2.26 18.79
C TYR A 137 10.82 -3.00 18.95
N VAL A 138 11.56 -3.21 17.86
CA VAL A 138 12.87 -3.86 17.88
C VAL A 138 13.84 -3.07 18.76
N LYS A 139 13.92 -1.75 18.56
CA LYS A 139 14.78 -0.87 19.36
C LYS A 139 14.45 -0.96 20.85
N PHE A 140 13.17 -0.97 21.20
CA PHE A 140 12.70 -1.04 22.59
C PHE A 140 13.07 -2.37 23.27
N ASN A 141 13.08 -3.48 22.54
CA ASN A 141 13.35 -4.81 23.09
C ASN A 141 14.84 -5.19 23.09
N MET A 142 15.72 -4.39 22.48
CA MET A 142 17.17 -4.59 22.56
C MET A 142 17.71 -4.27 23.95
N GLU A 143 18.71 -5.03 24.40
CA GLU A 143 19.38 -4.77 25.67
C GLU A 143 20.03 -3.38 25.68
N ALA A 144 19.85 -2.62 26.77
CA ALA A 144 20.45 -1.29 26.91
C ALA A 144 21.99 -1.28 26.79
N ALA A 145 22.64 -2.40 27.13
CA ALA A 145 24.07 -2.58 26.95
C ALA A 145 24.51 -2.50 25.47
N THR A 146 23.65 -2.92 24.54
CA THR A 146 23.88 -2.84 23.08
C THR A 146 24.13 -1.42 22.61
N PHE A 147 23.53 -0.43 23.27
CA PHE A 147 23.62 0.98 22.88
C PHE A 147 24.70 1.77 23.65
N ARG A 148 25.35 1.16 24.64
CA ARG A 148 26.31 1.86 25.50
C ARG A 148 27.51 2.38 24.68
N GLY A 149 27.78 3.68 24.79
CA GLY A 149 28.90 4.34 24.13
C GLY A 149 28.74 4.49 22.61
N LYS A 150 27.53 4.31 22.07
CA LYS A 150 27.22 4.47 20.65
C LYS A 150 26.52 5.80 20.39
N ASP A 151 26.85 6.41 19.25
CA ASP A 151 26.10 7.55 18.74
C ASP A 151 24.78 7.11 18.07
N GLU A 152 23.94 8.07 17.69
CA GLU A 152 22.64 7.81 17.08
C GLU A 152 22.75 7.05 15.74
N LYS A 153 23.78 7.32 14.94
CA LYS A 153 24.00 6.66 13.65
C LYS A 153 24.37 5.19 13.85
N GLN A 154 25.20 4.91 14.83
CA GLN A 154 25.60 3.55 15.21
C GLN A 154 24.45 2.76 15.82
N ILE A 155 23.68 3.37 16.74
CA ILE A 155 22.46 2.77 17.30
C ILE A 155 21.51 2.43 16.15
N ARG A 156 21.30 3.37 15.24
CA ARG A 156 20.39 3.18 14.12
C ARG A 156 20.83 2.03 13.21
N ALA A 157 22.11 1.96 12.84
CA ALA A 157 22.62 0.88 12.01
C ALA A 157 22.40 -0.51 12.65
N ILE A 158 22.50 -0.61 13.97
CA ILE A 158 22.25 -1.86 14.70
C ILE A 158 20.75 -2.22 14.65
N VAL A 159 19.87 -1.27 14.96
CA VAL A 159 18.42 -1.51 14.93
C VAL A 159 17.95 -1.84 13.51
N ASP A 160 18.49 -1.16 12.48
CA ASP A 160 18.14 -1.40 11.08
C ASP A 160 18.43 -2.85 10.67
N VAL A 161 19.56 -3.44 11.12
CA VAL A 161 19.89 -4.84 10.83
C VAL A 161 18.87 -5.81 11.43
N GLU A 162 18.50 -5.60 12.69
CA GLU A 162 17.56 -6.48 13.39
C GLU A 162 16.11 -6.30 12.89
N ALA A 163 15.71 -5.06 12.61
CA ALA A 163 14.40 -4.75 12.03
C ALA A 163 14.27 -5.29 10.61
N GLU A 164 15.35 -5.29 9.82
CA GLU A 164 15.38 -5.94 8.50
C GLU A 164 15.24 -7.46 8.63
N ALA A 165 15.97 -8.09 9.56
CA ALA A 165 15.86 -9.52 9.80
C ALA A 165 14.44 -9.93 10.20
N SER A 166 13.86 -9.20 11.17
CA SER A 166 12.47 -9.39 11.61
C SER A 166 11.47 -9.17 10.47
N PHE A 167 11.63 -8.12 9.68
CA PHE A 167 10.77 -7.84 8.53
C PHE A 167 10.86 -8.94 7.47
N LYS A 168 12.07 -9.45 7.21
CA LYS A 168 12.27 -10.54 6.26
C LYS A 168 11.53 -11.79 6.70
N GLU A 169 11.72 -12.22 7.94
CA GLU A 169 11.08 -13.41 8.51
C GLU A 169 9.56 -13.27 8.54
N LEU A 170 9.05 -12.12 8.98
CA LEU A 170 7.63 -11.93 9.24
C LEU A 170 6.83 -11.49 8.02
N CYS A 171 7.45 -10.86 7.02
CA CYS A 171 6.73 -10.20 5.91
C CYS A 171 7.17 -10.68 4.54
N SER A 172 8.41 -10.38 4.16
CA SER A 172 8.82 -10.56 2.76
C SER A 172 9.07 -12.03 2.42
N GLN A 173 9.63 -12.84 3.33
CA GLN A 173 9.84 -14.26 3.08
C GLN A 173 8.51 -15.03 2.94
N PRO A 174 7.52 -14.89 3.84
CA PRO A 174 6.23 -15.56 3.65
C PRO A 174 5.50 -15.13 2.38
N LEU A 175 5.66 -13.87 1.96
CA LEU A 175 5.11 -13.40 0.68
C LEU A 175 5.81 -14.03 -0.53
N ILE A 176 7.13 -14.15 -0.48
CA ILE A 176 7.94 -14.80 -1.52
C ILE A 176 7.61 -16.29 -1.61
N ASP A 177 7.44 -16.95 -0.47
CA ASP A 177 7.07 -18.37 -0.41
C ASP A 177 5.66 -18.61 -0.99
N TYR A 178 4.75 -17.65 -0.81
CA TYR A 178 3.42 -17.66 -1.42
C TYR A 178 3.48 -17.40 -2.94
N ASN A 179 4.15 -16.32 -3.36
CA ASN A 179 4.36 -15.98 -4.76
C ASN A 179 5.70 -15.24 -4.95
N PRO A 180 6.74 -15.86 -5.54
CA PRO A 180 8.06 -15.27 -5.68
C PRO A 180 8.10 -14.09 -6.68
N HIS A 181 7.05 -13.91 -7.49
CA HIS A 181 6.93 -12.81 -8.44
C HIS A 181 6.13 -11.62 -7.90
N GLN A 182 5.51 -11.77 -6.71
CA GLN A 182 4.68 -10.75 -6.10
C GLN A 182 5.48 -9.45 -5.94
N LYS A 183 4.92 -8.36 -6.46
CA LYS A 183 5.48 -7.03 -6.25
C LYS A 183 5.11 -6.54 -4.87
N TRP A 184 6.11 -6.07 -4.13
CA TRP A 184 5.90 -5.49 -2.83
C TRP A 184 6.88 -4.34 -2.55
N THR A 185 6.49 -3.48 -1.61
CA THR A 185 7.35 -2.45 -1.02
C THR A 185 7.00 -2.28 0.45
N ARG A 186 7.81 -1.52 1.19
CA ARG A 186 7.49 -1.09 2.54
C ARG A 186 7.50 0.43 2.64
N VAL A 187 6.62 0.98 3.45
CA VAL A 187 6.53 2.42 3.71
C VAL A 187 6.55 2.69 5.21
N SER A 188 7.07 3.86 5.57
CA SER A 188 7.27 4.28 6.96
C SER A 188 7.22 5.79 7.05
N THR A 189 6.85 6.29 8.22
CA THR A 189 6.93 7.71 8.56
C THR A 189 8.36 8.20 8.80
N MET A 190 9.34 7.29 8.95
CA MET A 190 10.72 7.68 9.23
C MET A 190 11.37 8.34 7.98
N PRO A 191 12.14 9.43 8.15
CA PRO A 191 12.70 10.20 7.04
C PRO A 191 13.50 9.40 6.02
N GLN A 192 14.18 8.34 6.44
CA GLN A 192 15.01 7.52 5.56
C GLN A 192 14.25 6.63 4.59
N TYR A 193 12.98 6.35 4.87
CA TYR A 193 12.14 5.51 4.00
C TYR A 193 11.24 6.35 3.09
N LYS A 194 11.40 7.69 3.09
CA LYS A 194 10.62 8.59 2.24
C LYS A 194 10.75 8.31 0.74
N SER A 195 11.84 7.70 0.27
CA SER A 195 11.99 7.34 -1.15
C SER A 195 11.07 6.20 -1.59
N ALA A 196 10.57 5.39 -0.65
CA ALA A 196 9.73 4.23 -0.95
C ALA A 196 8.39 4.61 -1.62
N ILE A 197 7.86 5.80 -1.31
CA ILE A 197 6.59 6.27 -1.88
C ILE A 197 6.75 6.69 -3.36
N PRO A 198 7.73 7.53 -3.73
CA PRO A 198 8.08 7.74 -5.14
C PRO A 198 8.36 6.44 -5.91
N GLU A 199 9.06 5.48 -5.29
CA GLU A 199 9.35 4.16 -5.88
C GLU A 199 8.07 3.31 -6.08
N LEU A 200 7.12 3.36 -5.16
CA LEU A 200 5.80 2.73 -5.29
C LEU A 200 5.03 3.29 -6.50
N VAL A 201 5.03 4.61 -6.66
CA VAL A 201 4.38 5.27 -7.80
C VAL A 201 5.08 4.89 -9.11
N ALA A 202 6.41 4.86 -9.12
CA ALA A 202 7.19 4.41 -10.29
C ALA A 202 6.87 2.95 -10.65
N THR A 203 6.87 2.04 -9.67
CA THR A 203 6.52 0.62 -9.84
C THR A 203 5.11 0.46 -10.40
N THR A 204 4.16 1.26 -9.89
CA THR A 204 2.78 1.27 -10.39
C THR A 204 2.73 1.69 -11.86
N ASN A 205 3.44 2.75 -12.25
CA ASN A 205 3.53 3.19 -13.64
C ASN A 205 4.13 2.13 -14.56
N GLU A 206 5.18 1.44 -14.12
CA GLU A 206 5.79 0.35 -14.89
C GLU A 206 4.84 -0.83 -15.08
N LEU A 207 4.07 -1.18 -14.05
CA LEU A 207 3.05 -2.22 -14.16
C LEU A 207 1.94 -1.80 -15.13
N LEU A 208 1.44 -0.57 -15.03
CA LEU A 208 0.43 -0.07 -15.96
C LEU A 208 0.95 -0.06 -17.41
N ALA A 209 2.21 0.34 -17.63
CA ALA A 209 2.84 0.31 -18.96
C ALA A 209 2.92 -1.10 -19.55
N LYS A 210 3.14 -2.13 -18.71
CA LYS A 210 3.21 -3.53 -19.15
C LYS A 210 1.82 -4.12 -19.45
N HIS A 211 0.80 -3.76 -18.69
CA HIS A 211 -0.53 -4.36 -18.77
C HIS A 211 -1.49 -3.59 -19.69
N LEU A 212 -1.19 -2.33 -20.00
CA LEU A 212 -2.05 -1.46 -20.81
C LEU A 212 -1.23 -0.87 -21.98
N PRO A 213 -1.42 -1.38 -23.22
CA PRO A 213 -0.66 -0.95 -24.39
C PRO A 213 -0.75 0.56 -24.69
N ASN A 214 -1.84 1.21 -24.24
CA ASN A 214 -2.08 2.64 -24.43
C ASN A 214 -1.70 3.49 -23.22
N TYR A 215 -1.02 2.93 -22.21
CA TYR A 215 -0.54 3.67 -21.06
C TYR A 215 0.54 4.68 -21.47
N ARG A 216 0.35 5.95 -21.11
CA ARG A 216 1.35 7.00 -21.31
C ARG A 216 1.82 7.47 -19.94
N CYS A 217 3.12 7.45 -19.68
CA CYS A 217 3.66 7.96 -18.42
C CYS A 217 3.53 9.49 -18.37
N SER A 218 3.43 10.08 -17.16
CA SER A 218 3.43 11.54 -17.03
C SER A 218 4.79 12.05 -17.51
N PRO A 219 4.88 13.14 -18.29
CA PRO A 219 6.14 13.83 -18.40
C PRO A 219 6.53 14.25 -16.99
N ARG A 220 7.62 13.70 -16.44
CA ARG A 220 8.19 14.15 -15.16
C ARG A 220 8.35 15.67 -15.29
N ARG A 221 7.53 16.44 -14.57
CA ARG A 221 7.75 17.88 -14.47
C ARG A 221 9.09 18.03 -13.75
N ARG A 222 10.08 18.53 -14.50
CA ARG A 222 11.40 18.90 -13.98
C ARG A 222 11.27 20.00 -12.93
#